data_AF-V8CHP9-F1
#
_entry.id   AF-V8CHP9-F1
#
_cell.length_a   1.000
_cell.length_b   1.000
_cell.length_c   1.000
_cell.angle_alpha   90.00
_cell.angle_beta   90.00
_cell.angle_gamma   90.00
#
_symmetry.space_group_name_H-M   'P 1'
#
loop_
_entity.id
_entity.type
_entity.pdbx_description
1 polymer ?
#
loop_
_entity_poly.entity_id
_entity_poly.type
_entity_poly.pdbx_seq_one_letter_code
_entity_poly.pdbx_strand_id
1 'polypeptide(L)'
;MKCATLLLLGLVSSLYGGAICEYKIKQAQDGLEAYMQKPHKDPHKLQEAQDELNSLLKHCDDREILEEVASYIASMKSALTHANSTLAQAKESGDKSAIHQATLAQKIAQAQYIAARQEELRLKDLLKDNP
;
A
#
# COMPACT_ATOMS: atom_id res chain seq x y z
N MET A 1 40.60 27.24 16.29
CA MET A 1 40.19 26.06 17.08
C MET A 1 39.33 26.51 18.26
N LYS A 2 38.01 26.35 18.19
CA LYS A 2 37.11 26.33 19.36
C LYS A 2 36.01 25.31 19.07
N CYS A 3 36.14 24.14 19.68
CA CYS A 3 35.08 23.15 19.79
C CYS A 3 33.95 23.71 20.66
N ALA A 4 32.72 23.66 20.14
CA ALA A 4 31.51 23.72 20.94
C ALA A 4 30.58 22.60 20.47
N THR A 5 30.87 21.41 21.00
CA THR A 5 30.07 20.19 21.06
C THR A 5 28.64 20.53 21.54
N LEU A 6 27.61 20.26 20.71
CA LEU A 6 26.55 19.24 20.91
C LEU A 6 25.77 19.41 22.25
N LEU A 7 24.44 19.57 22.31
CA LEU A 7 23.42 18.56 21.99
C LEU A 7 22.01 19.05 22.41
N LEU A 8 20.99 18.54 21.70
CA LEU A 8 19.66 18.10 22.19
C LEU A 8 18.68 19.19 22.68
N LEU A 9 17.42 19.29 22.25
CA LEU A 9 16.52 18.37 21.54
C LEU A 9 15.58 19.22 20.68
N GLY A 10 15.65 19.02 19.36
CA GLY A 10 14.58 19.43 18.48
C GLY A 10 13.30 18.69 18.84
N LEU A 11 12.19 19.44 18.77
CA LEU A 11 10.79 18.98 18.81
C LEU A 11 10.62 17.47 18.59
N VAL A 12 10.35 16.73 19.67
CA VAL A 12 9.71 15.42 19.58
C VAL A 12 8.22 15.68 19.36
N SER A 13 7.86 16.04 18.11
CA SER A 13 6.47 16.23 17.69
C SER A 13 6.05 15.09 16.76
N SER A 14 6.26 13.85 17.20
CA SER A 14 5.79 12.65 16.51
C SER A 14 5.51 11.51 17.48
N LEU A 15 4.92 11.83 18.64
CA LEU A 15 4.16 10.88 19.43
C LEU A 15 2.70 11.13 19.10
N TYR A 16 2.18 10.36 18.15
CA TYR A 16 0.79 9.93 17.92
C TYR A 16 0.67 9.47 16.46
N GLY A 17 1.58 8.62 15.98
CA GLY A 17 1.22 7.72 14.90
C GLY A 17 0.24 6.74 15.50
N GLY A 18 -1.01 6.74 15.06
CA GLY A 18 -2.01 5.82 15.61
C GLY A 18 -1.67 4.37 15.25
N ALA A 19 -2.53 3.44 15.66
CA ALA A 19 -2.29 2.01 15.47
C ALA A 19 -2.06 1.61 14.00
N ILE A 20 -2.63 2.38 13.05
CA ILE A 20 -2.41 2.16 11.62
C ILE A 20 -0.99 2.58 11.22
N CYS A 21 -0.52 3.74 11.66
CA CYS A 21 0.84 4.20 11.41
C CYS A 21 1.91 3.26 11.97
N GLU A 22 1.76 2.84 13.23
CA GLU A 22 2.67 1.87 13.84
C GLU A 22 2.73 0.57 13.03
N TYR A 23 1.55 0.07 12.63
CA TYR A 23 1.46 -1.10 11.78
C TYR A 23 2.17 -0.91 10.43
N LYS A 24 1.92 0.22 9.73
CA LYS A 24 2.48 0.49 8.40
C LYS A 24 4.00 0.65 8.44
N ILE A 25 4.50 1.38 9.44
CA ILE A 25 5.95 1.53 9.67
C ILE A 25 6.58 0.16 9.91
N LYS A 26 6.00 -0.64 10.80
CA LYS A 26 6.50 -1.98 11.09
C LYS A 26 6.47 -2.88 9.84
N GLN A 27 5.37 -2.85 9.09
CA GLN A 27 5.25 -3.61 7.84
C GLN A 27 6.34 -3.22 6.83
N ALA A 28 6.63 -1.93 6.67
CA ALA A 28 7.68 -1.44 5.77
C ALA A 28 9.08 -1.85 6.27
N GLN A 29 9.33 -1.80 7.59
CA GLN A 29 10.58 -2.27 8.20
C GLN A 29 10.80 -3.77 7.98
N ASP A 30 9.81 -4.59 8.30
CA ASP A 30 9.86 -6.05 8.15
C ASP A 30 10.08 -6.43 6.66
N GLY A 31 9.40 -5.71 5.75
CA GLY A 31 9.54 -5.91 4.30
C GLY A 31 10.93 -5.55 3.78
N LEU A 32 11.49 -4.42 4.23
CA LEU A 32 12.84 -4.00 3.90
C LEU A 32 13.88 -4.99 4.43
N GLU A 33 13.76 -5.42 5.68
CA GLU A 33 14.65 -6.41 6.28
C GLU A 33 14.60 -7.74 5.51
N ALA A 34 13.41 -8.26 5.23
CA ALA A 34 13.24 -9.48 4.45
C ALA A 34 13.82 -9.35 3.04
N TYR A 35 13.71 -8.18 2.40
CA TYR A 35 14.32 -7.92 1.11
C TYR A 35 15.85 -7.88 1.20
N MET A 36 16.39 -7.27 2.26
CA MET A 36 17.83 -7.23 2.54
C MET A 36 18.44 -8.61 2.82
N GLN A 37 17.65 -9.64 3.13
CA GLN A 37 18.15 -11.00 3.29
C GLN A 37 18.24 -11.79 1.98
N LYS A 38 17.72 -11.25 0.85
CA LYS A 38 17.75 -11.94 -0.45
C LYS A 38 19.14 -11.90 -1.10
N PRO A 39 19.58 -12.98 -1.79
CA PRO A 39 20.91 -13.05 -2.40
C PRO A 39 21.09 -12.15 -3.63
N HIS A 40 20.01 -11.87 -4.35
CA HIS A 40 20.00 -10.97 -5.52
C HIS A 40 18.98 -9.88 -5.31
N LYS A 41 19.46 -8.68 -4.97
CA LYS A 41 18.63 -7.50 -4.71
C LYS A 41 18.77 -6.55 -5.88
N ASP A 42 17.65 -5.99 -6.27
CA ASP A 42 17.59 -4.88 -7.19
C ASP A 42 17.84 -3.59 -6.39
N PRO A 43 18.93 -2.84 -6.66
CA PRO A 43 19.24 -1.61 -5.95
C PRO A 43 18.13 -0.57 -6.03
N HIS A 44 17.38 -0.54 -7.13
CA HIS A 44 16.28 0.41 -7.30
C HIS A 44 15.15 0.10 -6.33
N LYS A 45 14.73 -1.17 -6.26
CA LYS A 45 13.68 -1.62 -5.34
C LYS A 45 14.06 -1.47 -3.87
N LEU A 46 15.35 -1.66 -3.57
CA LEU A 46 15.88 -1.41 -2.23
C LEU A 46 15.74 0.07 -1.86
N GLN A 47 16.08 0.97 -2.79
CA GLN A 47 15.96 2.40 -2.58
C GLN A 47 14.49 2.83 -2.44
N GLU A 48 13.59 2.33 -3.30
CA GLU A 48 12.14 2.58 -3.19
C GLU A 48 11.59 2.17 -1.82
N ALA A 49 11.93 0.97 -1.34
CA ALA A 49 11.49 0.50 -0.03
C ALA A 49 12.06 1.34 1.13
N GLN A 50 13.31 1.81 1.00
CA GLN A 50 13.93 2.67 2.00
C GLN A 50 13.29 4.08 2.02
N ASP A 51 12.95 4.61 0.86
CA ASP A 51 12.28 5.91 0.72
C ASP A 51 10.84 5.86 1.24
N GLU A 52 10.11 4.78 0.98
CA GLU A 52 8.78 4.54 1.55
C GLU A 52 8.82 4.52 3.08
N LEU A 53 9.75 3.73 3.67
CA LEU A 53 9.93 3.70 5.11
C LEU A 53 10.29 5.09 5.68
N ASN A 54 11.20 5.80 5.03
CA ASN A 54 11.60 7.15 5.46
C ASN A 54 10.45 8.15 5.36
N SER A 55 9.56 8.00 4.36
CA SER A 55 8.37 8.82 4.23
C SER A 55 7.43 8.59 5.40
N LEU A 56 7.11 7.32 5.71
CA LEU A 56 6.26 6.94 6.84
C LEU A 56 6.83 7.39 8.19
N LEU A 57 8.16 7.33 8.37
CA LEU A 57 8.81 7.80 9.61
C LEU A 57 8.78 9.32 9.77
N LYS A 58 8.73 10.08 8.66
CA LYS A 58 8.68 11.54 8.68
C LYS A 58 7.27 12.08 8.86
N HIS A 59 6.31 11.46 8.18
CA HIS A 59 4.91 11.87 8.18
C HIS A 59 4.04 10.64 8.07
N CYS A 60 3.21 10.43 9.07
CA CYS A 60 2.22 9.37 9.08
C CYS A 60 1.01 9.82 9.88
N ASP A 61 -0.16 9.74 9.27
CA ASP A 61 -1.45 10.05 9.88
C ASP A 61 -2.45 8.94 9.53
N ASP A 62 -3.07 8.36 10.55
CA ASP A 62 -4.01 7.24 10.41
C ASP A 62 -5.21 7.59 9.52
N ARG A 63 -5.70 8.84 9.61
CA ARG A 63 -6.85 9.29 8.81
C ARG A 63 -6.45 9.45 7.35
N GLU A 64 -5.29 10.06 7.08
CA GLU A 64 -4.77 10.18 5.71
C GLU A 64 -4.60 8.80 5.06
N ILE A 65 -4.03 7.83 5.79
CA ILE A 65 -3.88 6.45 5.29
C ILE A 65 -5.24 5.80 4.98
N LEU A 66 -6.24 6.00 5.85
CA LEU A 66 -7.59 5.48 5.60
C LEU A 66 -8.25 6.13 4.38
N GLU A 67 -8.06 7.43 4.18
CA GLU A 67 -8.54 8.16 3.01
C GLU A 67 -7.86 7.69 1.71
N GLU A 68 -6.54 7.47 1.75
CA GLU A 68 -5.78 6.90 0.63
C GLU A 68 -6.28 5.50 0.26
N VAL A 69 -6.49 4.63 1.25
CA VAL A 69 -7.03 3.27 1.01
C VAL A 69 -8.44 3.34 0.44
N ALA A 70 -9.30 4.25 0.93
CA ALA A 70 -10.64 4.44 0.39
C ALA A 70 -10.61 4.91 -1.08
N SER A 71 -9.74 5.86 -1.40
CA SER A 71 -9.50 6.34 -2.77
C SER A 71 -9.01 5.21 -3.68
N TYR A 72 -8.05 4.42 -3.20
CA TYR A 72 -7.53 3.26 -3.93
C TYR A 72 -8.61 2.21 -4.19
N ILE A 73 -9.46 1.90 -3.20
CA ILE A 73 -10.61 1.01 -3.37
C ILE A 73 -11.57 1.53 -4.45
N ALA A 74 -11.85 2.82 -4.48
CA ALA A 74 -12.72 3.42 -5.49
C ALA A 74 -12.11 3.26 -6.90
N SER A 75 -10.81 3.47 -7.05
CA SER A 75 -10.08 3.23 -8.29
C SER A 75 -10.16 1.76 -8.73
N MET A 76 -9.90 0.82 -7.82
CA MET A 76 -9.99 -0.62 -8.12
C MET A 76 -11.41 -1.06 -8.46
N LYS A 77 -12.43 -0.49 -7.82
CA LYS A 77 -13.83 -0.74 -8.16
C LYS A 77 -14.12 -0.27 -9.59
N SER A 78 -13.65 0.93 -9.95
CA SER A 78 -13.80 1.46 -11.31
C SER A 78 -13.12 0.55 -12.34
N ALA A 79 -11.89 0.10 -12.07
CA ALA A 79 -11.16 -0.83 -12.93
C ALA A 79 -11.90 -2.17 -13.09
N LEU A 80 -12.47 -2.72 -12.02
CA LEU A 80 -13.29 -3.93 -12.06
C LEU A 80 -14.57 -3.72 -12.87
N THR A 81 -15.26 -2.59 -12.70
CA THR A 81 -16.44 -2.25 -13.52
C THR A 81 -16.08 -2.18 -15.00
N HIS A 82 -14.96 -1.55 -15.34
CA HIS A 82 -14.49 -1.49 -16.72
C HIS A 82 -14.17 -2.88 -17.26
N ALA A 83 -13.42 -3.70 -16.51
CA ALA A 83 -13.08 -5.06 -16.93
C ALA A 83 -14.33 -5.96 -17.12
N ASN A 84 -15.35 -5.79 -16.28
CA ASN A 84 -16.64 -6.47 -16.44
C ASN A 84 -17.34 -6.06 -17.75
N SER A 85 -17.34 -4.76 -18.09
CA SER A 85 -17.89 -4.26 -19.35
C SER A 85 -17.14 -4.81 -20.56
N THR A 86 -15.80 -4.79 -20.52
CA THR A 86 -14.96 -5.34 -21.60
C THR A 86 -15.19 -6.83 -21.80
N LEU A 87 -15.35 -7.60 -20.71
CA LEU A 87 -15.69 -9.02 -20.80
C LEU A 87 -17.08 -9.25 -21.40
N ALA A 88 -18.07 -8.42 -21.08
CA ALA A 88 -19.40 -8.51 -21.68
C ALA A 88 -19.33 -8.29 -23.20
N GLN A 89 -18.64 -7.25 -23.65
CA GLN A 89 -18.43 -6.95 -25.08
C GLN A 89 -17.65 -8.06 -25.80
N ALA A 90 -16.61 -8.61 -25.17
CA ALA A 90 -15.86 -9.73 -25.74
C ALA A 90 -16.72 -10.99 -25.91
N LYS A 91 -17.68 -11.23 -25.02
CA LYS A 91 -18.62 -12.34 -25.15
C LYS A 91 -19.60 -12.14 -26.31
N GLU A 92 -19.99 -10.91 -26.60
CA GLU A 92 -20.84 -10.57 -27.75
C GLU A 92 -20.13 -10.77 -29.08
N SER A 93 -18.81 -10.54 -29.15
CA SER A 93 -18.04 -10.72 -30.39
C SER A 93 -17.81 -12.19 -30.78
N GLY A 94 -17.90 -13.12 -29.81
CA GLY A 94 -17.67 -14.55 -30.02
C GLY A 94 -16.21 -14.95 -30.24
N ASP A 95 -15.26 -13.99 -30.18
CA ASP A 95 -13.83 -14.26 -30.31
C ASP A 95 -13.28 -14.90 -29.02
N LYS A 96 -12.92 -16.18 -29.11
CA LYS A 96 -12.39 -16.97 -27.97
C LYS A 96 -11.13 -16.37 -27.36
N SER A 97 -10.25 -15.77 -28.16
CA SER A 97 -9.01 -15.14 -27.68
C SER A 97 -9.33 -13.88 -26.88
N ALA A 98 -10.18 -13.01 -27.43
CA ALA A 98 -10.63 -11.79 -26.76
C ALA A 98 -11.38 -12.10 -25.45
N ILE A 99 -12.25 -13.12 -25.45
CA ILE A 99 -12.96 -13.58 -24.24
C ILE A 99 -11.95 -14.06 -23.19
N HIS A 100 -10.93 -14.82 -23.58
CA HIS A 100 -9.93 -15.32 -22.65
C HIS A 100 -9.13 -14.17 -22.00
N GLN A 101 -8.64 -13.23 -22.81
CA GLN A 101 -7.90 -12.07 -22.32
C GLN A 101 -8.75 -11.20 -21.38
N ALA A 102 -9.99 -10.90 -21.78
CA ALA A 102 -10.91 -10.11 -20.96
C ALA A 102 -11.26 -10.84 -19.64
N THR A 103 -11.36 -12.17 -19.66
CA THR A 103 -11.58 -12.98 -18.45
C THR A 103 -10.40 -12.90 -17.49
N LEU A 104 -9.17 -12.96 -18.00
CA LEU A 104 -7.97 -12.81 -17.17
C LEU A 104 -7.90 -11.40 -16.56
N ALA A 105 -8.15 -10.36 -17.36
CA ALA A 105 -8.16 -8.98 -16.89
C ALA A 105 -9.22 -8.76 -15.79
N GLN A 106 -10.42 -9.31 -15.97
CA GLN A 106 -11.49 -9.24 -14.96
C GLN A 106 -11.08 -9.94 -13.67
N LYS A 107 -10.47 -11.13 -13.74
CA LYS A 107 -9.98 -11.86 -12.56
C LYS A 107 -8.91 -11.08 -11.80
N ILE A 108 -7.98 -10.45 -12.52
CA ILE A 108 -6.93 -9.61 -11.91
C ILE A 108 -7.57 -8.41 -11.20
N ALA A 109 -8.44 -7.68 -11.89
CA ALA A 109 -9.11 -6.51 -11.32
C ALA A 109 -9.96 -6.90 -10.09
N GLN A 110 -10.63 -8.05 -10.14
CA GLN A 110 -11.40 -8.57 -9.01
C GLN A 110 -10.51 -8.89 -7.81
N ALA A 111 -9.37 -9.57 -8.03
CA ALA A 111 -8.42 -9.89 -6.98
C ALA A 111 -7.85 -8.62 -6.33
N GLN A 112 -7.50 -7.60 -7.13
CA GLN A 112 -7.00 -6.31 -6.63
C GLN A 112 -8.05 -5.58 -5.80
N TYR A 113 -9.31 -5.54 -6.25
CA TYR A 113 -10.39 -4.94 -5.48
C TYR A 113 -10.61 -5.66 -4.15
N ILE A 114 -10.61 -7.00 -4.15
CA ILE A 114 -10.75 -7.79 -2.91
C ILE A 114 -9.59 -7.52 -1.95
N ALA A 115 -8.35 -7.52 -2.44
CA ALA A 115 -7.17 -7.26 -1.63
C ALA A 115 -7.22 -5.85 -0.98
N ALA A 116 -7.63 -4.83 -1.74
CA ALA A 116 -7.79 -3.47 -1.21
C ALA A 116 -8.87 -3.39 -0.12
N ARG A 117 -10.00 -4.10 -0.29
CA ARG A 117 -11.07 -4.19 0.73
C ARG A 117 -10.60 -4.93 1.98
N GLN A 118 -9.82 -5.99 1.82
CA GLN A 118 -9.26 -6.73 2.96
C GLN A 118 -8.28 -5.87 3.75
N GLU A 119 -7.46 -5.08 3.07
CA GLU A 119 -6.56 -4.14 3.72
C GLU A 119 -7.32 -3.09 4.52
N GLU A 120 -8.37 -2.48 3.97
CA GLU A 120 -9.23 -1.54 4.71
C GLU A 120 -9.81 -2.17 5.99
N LEU A 121 -10.32 -3.41 5.91
CA LEU A 121 -10.86 -4.10 7.07
C LEU A 121 -9.79 -4.31 8.14
N ARG A 122 -8.61 -4.78 7.72
CA ARG A 122 -7.47 -4.99 8.61
C ARG A 122 -7.04 -3.70 9.31
N LEU A 123 -6.99 -2.58 8.58
CA LEU A 123 -6.66 -1.27 9.17
C LEU A 123 -7.73 -0.79 10.15
N LYS A 124 -9.01 -0.98 9.83
CA LYS A 124 -10.12 -0.63 10.73
C LYS A 124 -10.14 -1.50 11.99
N ASP A 125 -9.72 -2.75 11.90
CA ASP A 125 -9.64 -3.64 13.05
C ASP A 125 -8.51 -3.21 14.02
N LEU A 126 -7.39 -2.68 13.51
CA LEU A 126 -6.32 -2.12 14.37
C LEU A 126 -6.82 -0.99 15.29
N LEU A 127 -7.81 -0.21 14.85
CA LEU A 127 -8.43 0.86 15.65
C LEU A 127 -9.40 0.34 16.72
N LYS A 128 -9.88 -0.89 16.60
CA LYS A 128 -10.76 -1.51 17.61
C LYS A 128 -9.97 -2.15 18.74
N ASP A 129 -8.82 -2.73 18.39
CA ASP A 129 -7.94 -3.42 19.34
C ASP A 129 -7.00 -2.46 20.09
N ASN A 130 -6.87 -1.21 19.61
CA ASN A 130 -6.11 -0.13 20.23
C ASN A 130 -6.97 1.16 20.33
N PRO A 131 -7.93 1.22 21.27
CA PRO A 131 -8.82 2.38 21.46
C PRO A 131 -8.11 3.62 22.00
#